data_AF-A0A9P5CEP4-F1
#
_entry.id   AF-A0A9P5CEP4-F1
#
_cell.length_a   1.000
_cell.length_b   1.000
_cell.length_c   1.000
_cell.angle_alpha   90.00
_cell.angle_beta   90.00
_cell.angle_gamma   90.00
#
_symmetry.space_group_name_H-M   'P 1'
#
loop_
_entity.id
_entity.type
_entity.pdbx_description
1 polymer ?
#
loop_
_entity_poly.entity_id
_entity_poly.type
_entity_poly.pdbx_seq_one_letter_code
_entity_poly.pdbx_strand_id
1 'polypeptide(L)'
;MIEITTPTSLCSRCERIVESNGEDIAWTSFAIADSDVNAYYGIKDRMRVNELTVEIVKDNLRPLPDEEIYPVFPATGLTAAPDDYSGRYVKCTAWVDYEDVKGTPFLSRLMLQEAHTMEFLAKRPHPNIVRYYGCQIKRDRITGLVLETFPLKHDLGFATQRPELFKGLVDKNRIMSGLRAAVDHLHSIGLAHNDINTANIMLDEEGEPKLIDFGSCQPIGHRLMSCGTPGWYKDIFHLSDTAHDDYGLGLLGPWLEKTFAEEI
;
A
#
# COMPACT_ATOMS: atom_id res chain seq x y z
N MET A 1 21.71 4.82 -11.61
CA MET A 1 21.00 5.41 -12.77
C MET A 1 19.62 4.80 -12.79
N ILE A 2 18.55 5.61 -12.81
CA ILE A 2 17.18 5.08 -12.78
C ILE A 2 16.91 4.35 -14.10
N GLU A 3 16.71 3.03 -14.04
CA GLU A 3 16.33 2.26 -15.22
C GLU A 3 14.80 2.21 -15.32
N ILE A 4 14.25 3.11 -16.13
CA ILE A 4 12.81 3.14 -16.46
C ILE A 4 12.66 2.50 -17.83
N THR A 5 12.13 1.27 -17.85
CA THR A 5 11.83 0.51 -19.07
C THR A 5 10.35 0.62 -19.45
N THR A 6 9.48 0.82 -18.46
CA THR A 6 8.04 1.02 -18.62
C THR A 6 7.49 1.96 -17.54
N PRO A 7 6.35 2.65 -17.75
CA PRO A 7 5.68 3.41 -16.68
C PRO A 7 5.22 2.57 -15.49
N THR A 8 5.17 1.24 -15.63
CA THR A 8 4.85 0.32 -14.53
C THR A 8 6.01 0.11 -13.55
N SER A 9 7.23 0.54 -13.89
CA SER A 9 8.36 0.53 -12.94
C SER A 9 8.31 1.66 -11.91
N LEU A 10 7.33 2.56 -12.01
CA LEU A 10 7.11 3.64 -11.06
C LEU A 10 6.63 3.10 -9.72
N CYS A 11 7.17 3.63 -8.61
CA CYS A 11 6.76 3.27 -7.25
C CYS A 11 5.30 3.67 -6.99
N SER A 12 4.86 4.76 -7.61
CA SER A 12 3.49 5.23 -7.46
C SER A 12 3.07 6.16 -8.59
N ARG A 13 1.78 6.16 -8.94
CA ARG A 13 1.15 7.03 -9.96
C ARG A 13 -0.23 7.44 -9.46
N CYS A 14 -0.61 8.70 -9.65
CA CYS A 14 -1.94 9.21 -9.29
C CYS A 14 -2.47 10.12 -10.40
N GLU A 15 -3.76 9.99 -10.70
CA GLU A 15 -4.50 10.86 -11.61
C GLU A 15 -5.53 11.67 -10.81
N ARG A 16 -5.53 12.98 -10.99
CA ARG A 16 -6.55 13.89 -10.45
C ARG A 16 -7.25 14.57 -11.61
N ILE A 17 -8.56 14.34 -11.73
CA ILE A 17 -9.38 15.00 -12.75
C ILE A 17 -10.11 16.17 -12.09
N VAL A 18 -9.97 17.35 -12.65
CA VAL A 18 -10.69 18.55 -12.24
C VAL A 18 -11.53 19.01 -13.42
N GLU A 19 -12.85 19.05 -13.25
CA GLU A 19 -13.75 19.66 -14.24
C GLU A 19 -13.59 21.18 -14.19
N SER A 20 -13.25 21.78 -15.33
CA SER A 20 -13.09 23.23 -15.46
C SER A 20 -13.64 23.68 -16.81
N ASN A 21 -14.65 24.56 -16.79
CA ASN A 21 -15.33 25.07 -17.99
C ASN A 21 -15.91 23.98 -18.91
N GLY A 22 -16.38 22.87 -18.34
CA GLY A 22 -16.94 21.74 -19.10
C GLY A 22 -15.90 20.83 -19.76
N GLU A 23 -14.61 21.01 -19.44
CA GLU A 23 -13.54 20.11 -19.83
C GLU A 23 -12.95 19.42 -18.59
N ASP A 24 -12.69 18.11 -18.72
CA ASP A 24 -11.96 17.32 -17.73
C ASP A 24 -10.45 17.57 -17.89
N ILE A 25 -9.84 18.23 -16.91
CA ILE A 25 -8.40 18.46 -16.88
C ILE A 25 -7.76 17.41 -15.96
N ALA A 26 -7.03 16.47 -16.55
CA ALA A 26 -6.27 15.47 -15.82
C ALA A 26 -4.89 15.99 -15.40
N TRP A 27 -4.52 15.79 -14.13
CA TRP A 27 -3.19 15.99 -13.59
C TRP A 27 -2.63 14.64 -13.17
N THR A 28 -1.47 14.28 -13.69
CA THR A 28 -0.81 13.02 -13.36
C THR A 28 0.47 13.27 -12.58
N SER A 29 0.53 12.77 -11.34
CA SER A 29 1.77 12.70 -10.56
C SER A 29 2.35 11.29 -10.57
N PHE A 30 3.67 11.20 -10.49
CA PHE A 30 4.38 9.93 -10.44
C PHE A 30 5.67 10.04 -9.64
N ALA A 31 6.07 8.93 -9.04
CA ALA A 31 7.31 8.85 -8.28
C ALA A 31 8.04 7.53 -8.50
N ILE A 32 9.36 7.56 -8.36
CA ILE A 32 10.23 6.39 -8.48
C ILE A 32 11.42 6.52 -7.54
N ALA A 33 11.93 5.40 -7.04
CA ALA A 33 13.22 5.32 -6.38
C ALA A 33 14.16 4.40 -7.17
N ASP A 34 15.45 4.74 -7.22
CA ASP A 34 16.46 3.84 -7.77
C ASP A 34 16.89 2.76 -6.75
N SER A 35 17.81 1.87 -7.16
CA SER A 35 18.36 0.81 -6.29
C SER A 35 19.05 1.36 -5.04
N ASP A 36 19.56 2.58 -5.11
CA ASP A 36 20.20 3.31 -4.03
C ASP A 36 19.19 4.16 -3.23
N VAL A 37 17.90 3.91 -3.43
CA VAL A 37 16.75 4.60 -2.79
C VAL A 37 16.81 6.12 -2.92
N ASN A 38 17.46 6.64 -3.96
CA ASN A 38 17.32 8.04 -4.36
C ASN A 38 15.93 8.18 -4.98
N ALA A 39 15.09 9.01 -4.38
CA ALA A 39 13.71 9.18 -4.82
C ALA A 39 13.56 10.38 -5.76
N TYR A 40 12.64 10.24 -6.70
CA TYR A 40 12.35 11.23 -7.71
C TYR A 40 10.84 11.35 -7.89
N TYR A 41 10.38 12.56 -8.16
CA TYR A 41 8.97 12.89 -8.35
C TYR A 41 8.80 13.69 -9.62
N GLY A 42 7.69 13.47 -10.31
CA GLY A 42 7.28 14.24 -11.47
C GLY A 42 5.78 14.49 -11.49
N ILE A 43 5.40 15.54 -12.20
CA ILE A 43 4.00 15.90 -12.44
C ILE A 43 3.82 16.34 -13.89
N LYS A 44 2.68 15.97 -14.48
CA LYS A 44 2.21 16.45 -15.78
C LYS A 44 0.80 16.99 -15.67
N ASP A 45 0.61 18.21 -16.14
CA ASP A 45 -0.70 18.79 -16.38
C ASP A 45 -1.29 18.26 -17.70
N ARG A 46 -2.62 18.21 -17.76
CA ARG A 46 -3.41 17.83 -18.94
C ARG A 46 -3.00 16.48 -19.55
N MET A 47 -2.72 15.52 -18.69
CA MET A 47 -2.27 14.20 -19.11
C MET A 47 -2.85 13.14 -18.18
N ARG A 48 -3.40 12.07 -18.76
CA ARG A 48 -3.84 10.89 -18.02
C ARG A 48 -2.71 9.91 -17.80
N VAL A 49 -2.86 9.04 -16.81
CA VAL A 49 -1.83 8.06 -16.45
C VAL A 49 -1.54 7.09 -17.60
N ASN A 50 -2.53 6.74 -18.41
CA ASN A 50 -2.38 5.84 -19.55
C ASN A 50 -1.67 6.49 -20.76
N GLU A 51 -1.49 7.81 -20.75
CA GLU A 51 -0.77 8.56 -21.79
C GLU A 51 0.72 8.73 -21.48
N LEU A 52 1.17 8.37 -20.26
CA LEU A 52 2.57 8.49 -19.86
C LEU A 52 3.49 7.59 -20.71
N THR A 53 4.54 8.18 -21.29
CA THR A 53 5.65 7.45 -21.89
C THR A 53 6.88 7.47 -20.99
N VAL A 54 7.85 6.60 -21.27
CA VAL A 54 9.12 6.54 -20.53
C VAL A 54 9.88 7.87 -20.67
N GLU A 55 9.87 8.47 -21.85
CA GLU A 55 10.51 9.75 -22.14
C GLU A 55 9.87 10.88 -21.31
N ILE A 56 8.54 10.95 -21.31
CA ILE A 56 7.79 11.93 -20.52
C ILE A 56 8.14 11.80 -19.03
N VAL A 57 8.17 10.57 -18.51
CA VAL A 57 8.55 10.33 -17.11
C VAL A 57 9.95 10.86 -16.86
N LYS A 58 10.95 10.42 -17.64
CA LYS A 58 12.36 10.81 -17.46
C LYS A 58 12.57 12.32 -17.52
N ASP A 59 11.92 13.01 -18.45
CA ASP A 59 12.09 14.45 -18.66
C ASP A 59 11.47 15.32 -17.55
N ASN A 60 10.62 14.73 -16.70
CA ASN A 60 9.85 15.47 -15.69
C ASN A 60 10.14 14.99 -14.26
N LEU A 61 11.10 14.07 -14.08
CA LEU A 61 11.57 13.67 -12.76
C LEU A 61 12.53 14.72 -12.19
N ARG A 62 12.27 15.11 -10.94
CA ARG A 62 13.19 15.89 -10.10
C ARG A 62 13.48 15.14 -8.81
N PRO A 63 14.69 15.26 -8.25
CA PRO A 63 15.03 14.59 -7.00
C PRO A 63 14.13 15.06 -5.85
N LEU A 64 13.75 14.12 -4.99
CA LEU A 64 13.13 14.39 -3.70
C LEU A 64 14.22 14.43 -2.62
N PRO A 65 14.27 15.48 -1.77
CA PRO A 65 15.22 15.51 -0.65
C PRO A 65 14.86 14.44 0.38
N ASP A 66 15.85 13.65 0.78
CA ASP A 66 15.70 12.59 1.79
C ASP A 66 15.12 13.14 3.11
N GLU A 67 15.47 14.37 3.48
CA GLU A 67 14.99 15.09 4.66
C GLU A 67 13.46 15.26 4.69
N GLU A 68 12.82 15.33 3.53
CA GLU A 68 11.38 15.57 3.41
C GLU A 68 10.57 14.28 3.42
N ILE A 69 11.15 13.17 2.94
CA ILE A 69 10.39 11.94 2.67
C ILE A 69 10.76 10.77 3.59
N TYR A 70 12.01 10.69 4.05
CA TYR A 70 12.50 9.56 4.82
C TYR A 70 12.73 9.95 6.29
N PRO A 71 12.07 9.28 7.25
CA PRO A 71 12.33 9.49 8.67
C PRO A 71 13.76 9.19 9.07
N VAL A 72 14.28 9.87 10.09
CA VAL A 72 15.62 9.59 10.66
C VAL A 72 15.57 8.29 11.49
N PHE A 73 16.66 7.52 11.43
CA PHE A 73 16.93 6.35 12.28
C PHE A 73 18.21 6.59 13.11
N PRO A 74 18.30 6.13 14.38
CA PRO A 74 17.31 5.35 15.13
C PRO A 74 16.07 6.16 15.49
N ALA A 75 14.91 5.55 15.30
CA ALA A 75 13.63 6.04 15.79
C ALA A 75 13.21 5.17 16.99
N THR A 76 12.64 5.81 18.02
CA THR A 76 12.33 5.16 19.29
C THR A 76 11.42 3.94 19.10
N GLY A 77 11.92 2.75 19.42
CA GLY A 77 11.10 1.53 19.41
C GLY A 77 10.87 0.91 18.04
N LEU A 78 11.66 1.27 17.01
CA LEU A 78 11.70 0.59 15.71
C LEU A 78 12.98 -0.25 15.57
N THR A 79 12.86 -1.40 14.90
CA THR A 79 13.98 -2.32 14.65
C THR A 79 14.48 -2.18 13.21
N ALA A 80 15.80 -2.21 13.02
CA ALA A 80 16.37 -2.36 11.67
C ALA A 80 16.15 -3.79 11.17
N ALA A 81 15.86 -3.94 9.87
CA ALA A 81 15.81 -5.26 9.24
C ALA A 81 17.18 -5.96 9.30
N PRO A 82 17.25 -7.30 9.18
CA PRO A 82 18.51 -8.02 9.02
C PRO A 82 19.33 -7.50 7.85
N ASP A 83 20.65 -7.64 7.89
CA ASP A 83 21.55 -7.19 6.81
C ASP A 83 21.24 -7.87 5.46
N ASP A 84 20.81 -9.13 5.50
CA ASP A 84 20.34 -9.88 4.32
C ASP A 84 18.83 -10.09 4.39
N TYR A 85 18.12 -9.39 3.51
CA TYR A 85 16.70 -9.57 3.24
C TYR A 85 16.46 -9.97 1.77
N SER A 86 17.39 -10.70 1.16
CA SER A 86 17.23 -11.23 -0.19
C SER A 86 15.95 -12.08 -0.30
N GLY A 87 15.19 -11.86 -1.37
CA GLY A 87 13.88 -12.51 -1.56
C GLY A 87 12.77 -11.96 -0.66
N ARG A 88 12.95 -10.79 -0.04
CA ARG A 88 11.88 -10.06 0.67
C ARG A 88 11.34 -8.92 -0.16
N TYR A 89 10.13 -8.50 0.17
CA TYR A 89 9.53 -7.31 -0.40
C TYR A 89 9.92 -6.09 0.45
N VAL A 90 10.33 -5.00 -0.20
CA VAL A 90 10.58 -3.72 0.48
C VAL A 90 9.48 -2.76 0.08
N LYS A 91 8.60 -2.45 1.03
CA LYS A 91 7.54 -1.46 0.84
C LYS A 91 8.13 -0.06 1.01
N CYS A 92 8.04 0.76 -0.03
CA CYS A 92 8.34 2.18 0.03
C CYS A 92 7.03 2.98 0.17
N THR A 93 7.08 4.12 0.87
CA THR A 93 5.93 5.03 0.94
C THR A 93 5.62 5.58 -0.45
N ALA A 94 4.34 5.65 -0.82
CA ALA A 94 3.90 6.33 -2.03
C ALA A 94 4.09 7.84 -1.88
N TRP A 95 4.73 8.50 -2.86
CA TRP A 95 4.98 9.94 -2.84
C TRP A 95 4.07 10.73 -3.80
N VAL A 96 2.92 10.17 -4.16
CA VAL A 96 2.01 10.75 -5.16
C VAL A 96 1.47 12.12 -4.80
N ASP A 97 1.34 12.40 -3.50
CA ASP A 97 0.82 13.67 -2.98
C ASP A 97 1.95 14.61 -2.53
N TYR A 98 3.20 14.37 -2.96
CA TYR A 98 4.35 15.15 -2.50
C TYR A 98 4.17 16.66 -2.67
N GLU A 99 3.63 17.13 -3.81
CA GLU A 99 3.40 18.57 -4.01
C GLU A 99 2.42 19.18 -3.01
N ASP A 100 1.40 18.43 -2.61
CA ASP A 100 0.36 18.91 -1.69
C ASP A 100 0.90 19.05 -0.25
N VAL A 101 1.94 18.28 0.08
CA VAL A 101 2.48 18.18 1.45
C VAL A 101 3.94 18.60 1.55
N LYS A 102 4.51 19.15 0.48
CA LYS A 102 5.91 19.57 0.40
C LYS A 102 6.27 20.52 1.54
N GLY A 103 7.44 20.32 2.15
CA GLY A 103 7.88 21.09 3.31
C GLY A 103 7.14 20.78 4.62
N THR A 104 6.29 19.76 4.65
CA THR A 104 5.65 19.26 5.88
C THR A 104 6.17 17.86 6.23
N PRO A 105 6.13 17.44 7.51
CA PRO A 105 6.56 16.10 7.92
C PRO A 105 5.46 15.04 7.64
N PHE A 106 4.57 15.24 6.67
CA PHE A 106 3.44 14.33 6.47
C PHE A 106 3.88 12.95 5.96
N LEU A 107 4.69 12.88 4.91
CA LEU A 107 5.14 11.63 4.29
C LEU A 107 6.01 10.80 5.25
N SER A 108 6.94 11.46 5.96
CA SER A 108 7.76 10.81 6.98
C SER A 108 6.91 10.29 8.15
N ARG A 109 5.89 11.04 8.58
CA ARG A 109 4.96 10.55 9.61
C ARG A 109 4.11 9.37 9.15
N LEU A 110 3.68 9.32 7.89
CA LEU A 110 2.98 8.14 7.35
C LEU A 110 3.86 6.89 7.44
N MET A 111 5.12 6.98 7.02
CA MET A 111 6.05 5.86 7.11
C MET A 111 6.31 5.44 8.57
N LEU A 112 6.51 6.40 9.48
CA LEU A 112 6.70 6.11 10.91
C LEU A 112 5.47 5.47 11.54
N GLN A 113 4.27 5.95 11.20
CA GLN A 113 3.03 5.39 11.70
C GLN A 113 2.91 3.92 11.30
N GLU A 114 3.08 3.61 10.02
CA GLU A 114 3.02 2.22 9.56
C GLU A 114 4.12 1.37 10.19
N ALA A 115 5.35 1.87 10.27
CA ALA A 115 6.46 1.17 10.92
C ALA A 115 6.13 0.81 12.38
N HIS A 116 5.59 1.75 13.16
CA HIS A 116 5.18 1.50 14.55
C HIS A 116 4.06 0.47 14.65
N THR A 117 3.07 0.53 13.75
CA THR A 117 2.01 -0.48 13.68
C THR A 117 2.60 -1.86 13.39
N MET A 118 3.49 -1.98 12.40
CA MET A 118 4.14 -3.25 12.07
C MET A 118 5.01 -3.77 13.23
N GLU A 119 5.71 -2.90 13.95
CA GLU A 119 6.48 -3.28 15.14
C GLU A 119 5.62 -3.83 16.26
N PHE A 120 4.44 -3.24 16.43
CA PHE A 120 3.46 -3.68 17.40
C PHE A 120 2.86 -5.04 17.02
N LEU A 121 2.57 -5.25 15.73
CA LEU A 121 2.03 -6.50 15.20
C LEU A 121 3.07 -7.63 15.16
N ALA A 122 4.34 -7.31 14.92
CA ALA A 122 5.43 -8.30 14.92
C ALA A 122 5.57 -9.02 16.28
N LYS A 123 5.17 -8.36 17.37
CA LYS A 123 5.13 -8.95 18.73
C LYS A 123 3.87 -9.79 18.99
N ARG A 124 2.91 -9.77 18.07
CA ARG A 124 1.58 -10.43 18.14
C ARG A 124 1.26 -11.07 16.79
N PRO A 125 2.08 -12.03 16.33
CA PRO A 125 1.98 -12.56 14.98
C PRO A 125 0.65 -13.28 14.75
N HIS A 126 0.12 -13.17 13.54
CA HIS A 126 -1.08 -13.87 13.09
C HIS A 126 -0.81 -14.49 11.70
N PRO A 127 -1.26 -15.72 11.41
CA PRO A 127 -0.96 -16.40 10.15
C PRO A 127 -1.45 -15.65 8.90
N ASN A 128 -2.58 -14.95 9.00
CA ASN A 128 -3.17 -14.19 7.89
C ASN A 128 -2.81 -12.68 7.87
N ILE A 129 -1.76 -12.27 8.60
CA ILE A 129 -1.19 -10.91 8.55
C ILE A 129 0.23 -10.99 8.01
N VAL A 130 0.58 -10.06 7.13
CA VAL A 130 1.92 -10.00 6.54
C VAL A 130 3.03 -9.97 7.59
N ARG A 131 4.04 -10.80 7.39
CA ARG A 131 5.21 -10.82 8.26
C ARG A 131 6.11 -9.62 7.99
N TYR A 132 6.46 -8.92 9.07
CA TYR A 132 7.41 -7.82 9.08
C TYR A 132 8.77 -8.26 9.64
N TYR A 133 9.84 -7.77 9.01
CA TYR A 133 11.23 -8.10 9.34
C TYR A 133 12.04 -6.94 9.92
N GLY A 134 11.55 -5.71 9.81
CA GLY A 134 12.27 -4.51 10.25
C GLY A 134 12.23 -3.39 9.22
N CYS A 135 12.78 -2.25 9.60
CA CYS A 135 12.96 -1.08 8.76
C CYS A 135 14.22 -1.26 7.89
N GLN A 136 14.11 -1.01 6.59
CA GLN A 136 15.30 -0.82 5.76
C GLN A 136 15.94 0.51 6.12
N ILE A 137 17.23 0.48 6.47
CA ILE A 137 17.99 1.67 6.86
C ILE A 137 19.03 1.98 5.79
N LYS A 138 18.98 3.19 5.22
CA LYS A 138 20.05 3.75 4.39
C LYS A 138 20.25 5.21 4.76
N ARG A 139 21.52 5.66 4.77
CA ARG A 139 21.88 7.06 5.05
C ARG A 139 21.27 7.59 6.36
N ASP A 140 21.32 6.78 7.42
CA ASP A 140 20.73 7.05 8.74
C ASP A 140 19.21 7.36 8.71
N ARG A 141 18.50 6.82 7.71
CA ARG A 141 17.07 7.03 7.51
C ARG A 141 16.35 5.73 7.21
N ILE A 142 15.07 5.70 7.57
CA ILE A 142 14.15 4.62 7.22
C ILE A 142 13.70 4.84 5.78
N THR A 143 14.08 3.94 4.88
CA THR A 143 13.78 4.07 3.44
C THR A 143 12.71 3.09 2.95
N GLY A 144 12.32 2.14 3.81
CA GLY A 144 11.22 1.22 3.53
C GLY A 144 10.98 0.23 4.67
N LEU A 145 9.93 -0.57 4.54
CA LEU A 145 9.58 -1.64 5.45
C LEU A 145 9.86 -3.00 4.77
N VAL A 146 10.64 -3.85 5.43
CA VAL A 146 10.96 -5.18 4.91
C VAL A 146 9.87 -6.16 5.32
N LEU A 147 9.17 -6.70 4.34
CA LEU A 147 8.01 -7.58 4.48
C LEU A 147 8.25 -8.92 3.79
N GLU A 148 7.48 -9.94 4.16
CA GLU A 148 7.41 -11.15 3.35
C GLU A 148 6.95 -10.86 1.92
N THR A 149 7.29 -11.76 1.00
CA THR A 149 6.91 -11.65 -0.41
C THR A 149 6.10 -12.88 -0.80
N PHE A 150 5.37 -12.77 -1.92
CA PHE A 150 4.42 -13.79 -2.36
C PHE A 150 4.69 -14.20 -3.81
N PRO A 151 4.45 -15.46 -4.18
CA PRO A 151 4.80 -15.99 -5.50
C PRO A 151 4.17 -15.23 -6.67
N LEU A 152 2.88 -14.87 -6.56
CA LEU A 152 2.15 -14.19 -7.64
C LEU A 152 2.57 -12.73 -7.86
N LYS A 153 3.22 -12.09 -6.87
CA LYS A 153 3.61 -10.66 -6.88
C LYS A 153 2.48 -9.68 -7.27
N HIS A 154 1.24 -10.13 -7.20
CA HIS A 154 0.03 -9.38 -7.47
C HIS A 154 -0.96 -9.58 -6.32
N ASP A 155 -1.57 -8.48 -5.89
CA ASP A 155 -2.70 -8.51 -4.96
C ASP A 155 -3.92 -9.16 -5.59
N LEU A 156 -4.87 -9.57 -4.75
CA LEU A 156 -6.10 -10.22 -5.16
C LEU A 156 -6.93 -9.33 -6.09
N GLY A 157 -6.85 -7.99 -5.96
CA GLY A 157 -7.54 -7.04 -6.83
C GLY A 157 -7.15 -7.16 -8.30
N PHE A 158 -5.93 -7.61 -8.59
CA PHE A 158 -5.47 -7.87 -9.96
C PHE A 158 -6.29 -8.96 -10.68
N ALA A 159 -7.00 -9.81 -9.94
CA ALA A 159 -7.88 -10.81 -10.52
C ALA A 159 -9.04 -10.21 -11.34
N THR A 160 -9.43 -8.95 -11.13
CA THR A 160 -10.41 -8.28 -12.02
C THR A 160 -9.88 -8.14 -13.46
N GLN A 161 -8.56 -8.07 -13.64
CA GLN A 161 -7.93 -7.98 -14.97
C GLN A 161 -7.53 -9.34 -15.51
N ARG A 162 -6.99 -10.22 -14.65
CA ARG A 162 -6.37 -11.50 -15.02
C ARG A 162 -6.76 -12.60 -14.01
N PRO A 163 -8.04 -13.01 -13.95
CA PRO A 163 -8.52 -13.96 -12.94
C PRO A 163 -7.84 -15.33 -13.04
N GLU A 164 -7.42 -15.73 -14.24
CA GLU A 164 -6.78 -17.02 -14.49
C GLU A 164 -5.41 -17.17 -13.81
N LEU A 165 -4.75 -16.07 -13.40
CA LEU A 165 -3.51 -16.12 -12.62
C LEU A 165 -3.73 -16.65 -11.20
N PHE A 166 -4.96 -16.55 -10.69
CA PHE A 166 -5.34 -16.95 -9.33
C PHE A 166 -6.03 -18.32 -9.31
N LYS A 167 -6.16 -18.97 -10.47
CA LYS A 167 -6.80 -20.27 -10.62
C LYS A 167 -6.12 -21.33 -9.74
N GLY A 168 -6.93 -22.09 -9.00
CA GLY A 168 -6.44 -23.13 -8.08
C GLY A 168 -5.95 -22.62 -6.71
N LEU A 169 -5.79 -21.30 -6.53
CA LEU A 169 -5.48 -20.69 -5.24
C LEU A 169 -6.71 -20.13 -4.54
N VAL A 170 -7.72 -19.75 -5.32
CA VAL A 170 -8.93 -19.11 -4.78
C VAL A 170 -9.88 -20.16 -4.21
N ASP A 171 -10.05 -20.10 -2.89
CA ASP A 171 -11.16 -20.72 -2.18
C ASP A 171 -11.84 -19.63 -1.35
N LYS A 172 -13.11 -19.35 -1.65
CA LYS A 172 -13.86 -18.27 -1.01
C LYS A 172 -13.95 -18.45 0.51
N ASN A 173 -14.22 -19.66 0.99
CA ASN A 173 -14.42 -19.90 2.42
C ASN A 173 -13.12 -19.74 3.18
N ARG A 174 -12.03 -20.27 2.64
CA ARG A 174 -10.68 -20.11 3.18
C ARG A 174 -10.27 -18.64 3.23
N ILE A 175 -10.42 -17.92 2.11
CA ILE A 175 -10.07 -16.49 2.04
C ILE A 175 -10.89 -15.69 3.06
N MET A 176 -12.21 -15.86 3.07
CA MET A 176 -13.08 -15.12 3.98
C MET A 176 -12.82 -15.47 5.46
N SER A 177 -12.56 -16.74 5.77
CA SER A 177 -12.26 -17.18 7.13
C SER A 177 -10.92 -16.64 7.62
N GLY A 178 -9.86 -16.71 6.80
CA GLY A 178 -8.53 -16.20 7.17
C GLY A 178 -8.51 -14.69 7.36
N LEU A 179 -9.21 -13.95 6.49
CA LEU A 179 -9.32 -12.50 6.61
C LEU A 179 -10.14 -12.09 7.83
N ARG A 180 -11.25 -12.78 8.11
CA ARG A 180 -12.03 -12.54 9.34
C ARG A 180 -11.19 -12.79 10.58
N ALA A 181 -10.42 -13.88 10.62
CA ALA A 181 -9.51 -14.16 11.74
C ALA A 181 -8.44 -13.07 11.93
N ALA A 182 -7.84 -12.56 10.84
CA ALA A 182 -6.89 -11.46 10.91
C ALA A 182 -7.52 -10.17 11.46
N VAL A 183 -8.72 -9.83 10.99
CA VAL A 183 -9.43 -8.62 11.42
C VAL A 183 -9.89 -8.74 12.87
N ASP A 184 -10.45 -9.88 13.27
CA ASP A 184 -10.83 -10.16 14.66
C ASP A 184 -9.61 -10.06 15.60
N HIS A 185 -8.44 -10.54 15.15
CA HIS A 185 -7.19 -10.39 15.88
C HIS A 185 -6.82 -8.91 16.08
N LEU A 186 -6.86 -8.08 15.03
CA LEU A 186 -6.61 -6.64 15.13
C LEU A 186 -7.57 -5.95 16.10
N HIS A 187 -8.86 -6.25 15.97
CA HIS A 187 -9.91 -5.66 16.83
C HIS A 187 -9.69 -6.06 18.29
N SER A 188 -9.31 -7.31 18.55
CA SER A 188 -9.05 -7.81 19.91
C SER A 188 -7.88 -7.11 20.62
N ILE A 189 -6.94 -6.54 19.86
CA ILE A 189 -5.79 -5.78 20.37
C ILE A 189 -5.98 -4.26 20.26
N GLY A 190 -7.20 -3.81 19.98
CA GLY A 190 -7.60 -2.41 19.99
C GLY A 190 -7.26 -1.63 18.72
N LEU A 191 -6.97 -2.31 17.61
CA LEU A 191 -6.67 -1.72 16.31
C LEU A 191 -7.80 -1.98 15.31
N ALA A 192 -8.01 -1.07 14.36
CA ALA A 192 -8.75 -1.35 13.13
C ALA A 192 -7.86 -1.06 11.92
N HIS A 193 -8.02 -1.82 10.84
CA HIS A 193 -7.22 -1.67 9.63
C HIS A 193 -7.61 -0.42 8.82
N ASN A 194 -8.92 -0.14 8.77
CA ASN A 194 -9.56 1.00 8.10
C ASN A 194 -9.40 1.05 6.57
N ASP A 195 -8.94 -0.04 5.95
CA ASP A 195 -8.76 -0.11 4.50
C ASP A 195 -8.78 -1.56 3.98
N ILE A 196 -9.78 -2.33 4.42
CA ILE A 196 -9.98 -3.69 3.93
C ILE A 196 -10.53 -3.64 2.50
N ASN A 197 -9.71 -4.07 1.54
CA ASN A 197 -10.06 -4.13 0.12
C ASN A 197 -9.21 -5.21 -0.59
N THR A 198 -9.50 -5.48 -1.86
CA THR A 198 -8.80 -6.53 -2.64
C THR A 198 -7.35 -6.21 -2.99
N ALA A 199 -6.96 -4.94 -3.05
CA ALA A 199 -5.58 -4.52 -3.27
C ALA A 199 -4.70 -4.71 -2.02
N ASN A 200 -5.31 -4.86 -0.85
CA ASN A 200 -4.61 -5.09 0.42
C ASN A 200 -4.60 -6.57 0.83
N ILE A 201 -4.83 -7.49 -0.11
CA ILE A 201 -4.85 -8.94 0.14
C ILE A 201 -3.90 -9.63 -0.83
N MET A 202 -2.93 -10.36 -0.31
CA MET A 202 -2.09 -11.28 -1.07
C MET A 202 -2.50 -12.73 -0.80
N LEU A 203 -2.19 -13.63 -1.72
CA LEU A 203 -2.27 -15.08 -1.51
C LEU A 203 -0.87 -15.68 -1.51
N ASP A 204 -0.59 -16.58 -0.58
CA ASP A 204 0.62 -17.40 -0.62
C ASP A 204 0.48 -18.60 -1.58
N GLU A 205 1.52 -19.43 -1.67
CA GLU A 205 1.54 -20.61 -2.55
C GLU A 205 0.43 -21.63 -2.29
N GLU A 206 -0.11 -21.68 -1.07
CA GLU A 206 -1.25 -22.55 -0.73
C GLU A 206 -2.59 -21.87 -1.02
N GLY A 207 -2.62 -20.56 -1.25
CA GLY A 207 -3.83 -19.77 -1.39
C GLY A 207 -4.43 -19.32 -0.06
N GLU A 208 -3.64 -19.29 1.01
CA GLU A 208 -4.03 -18.65 2.27
C GLU A 208 -3.95 -17.13 2.13
N PRO A 209 -4.96 -16.40 2.64
CA PRO A 209 -4.98 -14.95 2.52
C PRO A 209 -4.00 -14.30 3.50
N LYS A 210 -3.36 -13.22 3.05
CA LYS A 210 -2.44 -12.40 3.81
C LYS A 210 -2.87 -10.95 3.70
N LEU A 211 -3.31 -10.38 4.82
CA LEU A 211 -3.62 -8.96 4.91
C LEU A 211 -2.30 -8.17 4.90
N ILE A 212 -2.19 -7.25 3.95
CA ILE A 212 -1.04 -6.36 3.76
C ILE A 212 -1.48 -4.90 3.92
N ASP A 213 -0.50 -3.98 3.88
CA ASP A 213 -0.69 -2.53 3.93
C ASP A 213 -1.38 -2.00 5.20
N PHE A 214 -0.56 -1.67 6.20
CA PHE A 214 -1.05 -1.17 7.49
C PHE A 214 -0.96 0.35 7.60
N GLY A 215 -0.85 1.07 6.48
CA GLY A 215 -0.70 2.53 6.46
C GLY A 215 -1.88 3.27 7.11
N SER A 216 -3.10 2.73 6.95
CA SER A 216 -4.33 3.27 7.53
C SER A 216 -4.69 2.64 8.88
N CYS A 217 -3.92 1.65 9.35
CA CYS A 217 -4.21 0.95 10.59
C CYS A 217 -3.89 1.85 11.80
N GLN A 218 -4.84 1.94 12.72
CA GLN A 218 -4.80 2.84 13.87
C GLN A 218 -5.52 2.23 15.08
N PRO A 219 -5.18 2.69 16.30
CA PRO A 219 -6.02 2.43 17.46
C PRO A 219 -7.44 2.97 17.26
N ILE A 220 -8.42 2.19 17.69
CA ILE A 220 -9.83 2.55 17.55
C ILE A 220 -10.10 3.91 18.21
N GLY A 221 -10.80 4.80 17.51
CA GLY A 221 -11.09 6.18 17.92
C GLY A 221 -9.98 7.20 17.60
N HIS A 222 -8.80 6.78 17.12
CA HIS A 222 -7.75 7.71 16.74
C HIS A 222 -7.98 8.32 15.36
N ARG A 223 -7.42 9.51 15.12
CA ARG A 223 -7.52 10.21 13.84
C ARG A 223 -6.66 9.55 12.78
N LEU A 224 -7.26 9.31 11.61
CA LEU A 224 -6.59 8.72 10.46
C LEU A 224 -5.82 9.80 9.68
N MET A 225 -4.61 9.47 9.26
CA MET A 225 -3.80 10.29 8.34
C MET A 225 -4.08 9.96 6.87
N SER A 226 -4.41 8.70 6.60
CA SER A 226 -4.91 8.16 5.34
C SER A 226 -5.98 7.12 5.68
N CYS A 227 -7.00 6.97 4.84
CA CYS A 227 -8.07 6.01 5.10
C CYS A 227 -8.88 5.65 3.86
N GLY A 228 -9.23 4.37 3.76
CA GLY A 228 -10.21 3.85 2.83
C GLY A 228 -9.86 3.97 1.35
N THR A 229 -10.28 2.96 0.60
CA THR A 229 -10.26 3.01 -0.87
C THR A 229 -11.67 3.32 -1.38
N PRO A 230 -11.88 4.28 -2.30
CA PRO A 230 -13.20 4.56 -2.86
C PRO A 230 -13.90 3.29 -3.38
N GLY A 231 -15.17 3.11 -3.00
CA GLY A 231 -15.94 1.90 -3.29
C GLY A 231 -15.79 0.77 -2.26
N TRP A 232 -14.87 0.87 -1.32
CA TRP A 232 -14.64 -0.08 -0.22
C TRP A 232 -15.05 0.44 1.16
N TYR A 233 -15.66 1.62 1.22
CA TYR A 233 -16.25 2.19 2.41
C TYR A 233 -17.60 2.85 2.10
N LYS A 234 -18.43 3.01 3.13
CA LYS A 234 -19.79 3.55 2.99
C LYS A 234 -19.84 5.08 2.88
N ASP A 235 -19.22 5.75 3.86
CA ASP A 235 -19.22 7.21 4.02
C ASP A 235 -17.79 7.68 4.30
N ILE A 236 -17.44 8.93 4.01
CA ILE A 236 -16.11 9.46 4.35
C ILE A 236 -15.96 9.50 5.88
N PHE A 237 -14.83 9.01 6.38
CA PHE A 237 -14.51 8.95 7.79
C PHE A 237 -13.10 9.49 8.09
N HIS A 238 -12.87 9.88 9.34
CA HIS A 238 -11.58 10.45 9.78
C HIS A 238 -11.08 9.86 11.10
N LEU A 239 -11.87 9.00 11.74
CA LEU A 239 -11.50 8.30 12.97
C LEU A 239 -11.46 6.81 12.66
N SER A 240 -10.57 6.09 13.33
CA SER A 240 -10.48 4.64 13.21
C SER A 240 -11.68 3.98 13.88
N ASP A 241 -12.28 3.00 13.20
CA ASP A 241 -13.45 2.27 13.69
C ASP A 241 -13.48 0.87 13.07
N THR A 242 -13.86 -0.13 13.86
CA THR A 242 -13.99 -1.53 13.41
C THR A 242 -15.07 -1.69 12.35
N ALA A 243 -16.08 -0.81 12.35
CA ALA A 243 -17.17 -0.82 11.38
C ALA A 243 -16.68 -0.63 9.93
N HIS A 244 -15.53 0.04 9.72
CA HIS A 244 -14.94 0.18 8.39
C HIS A 244 -14.41 -1.16 7.85
N ASP A 245 -13.77 -1.95 8.72
CA ASP A 245 -13.25 -3.27 8.36
C ASP A 245 -14.40 -4.25 8.09
N ASP A 246 -15.44 -4.21 8.91
CA ASP A 246 -16.64 -5.03 8.73
C ASP A 246 -17.34 -4.74 7.40
N TYR A 247 -17.41 -3.46 7.02
CA TYR A 247 -17.96 -3.06 5.74
C TYR A 247 -17.13 -3.59 4.57
N GLY A 248 -15.79 -3.40 4.61
CA GLY A 248 -14.89 -3.92 3.57
C GLY A 248 -14.98 -5.44 3.44
N LEU A 249 -14.99 -6.17 4.56
CA LEU A 249 -15.22 -7.63 4.57
C LEU A 249 -16.58 -8.01 3.98
N GLY A 250 -17.63 -7.22 4.23
CA GLY A 250 -18.96 -7.42 3.66
C GLY A 250 -18.99 -7.33 2.12
N LEU A 251 -18.10 -6.54 1.53
CA LEU A 251 -17.98 -6.39 0.07
C LEU A 251 -17.12 -7.48 -0.59
N LEU A 252 -16.17 -8.07 0.14
CA LEU A 252 -15.25 -9.08 -0.42
C LEU A 252 -15.96 -10.36 -0.87
N GLY A 253 -16.94 -10.84 -0.10
CA GLY A 253 -17.67 -12.07 -0.45
C GLY A 253 -18.37 -11.97 -1.81
N PRO A 254 -19.26 -10.98 -2.03
CA PRO A 254 -19.88 -10.73 -3.33
C PRO A 254 -18.87 -10.46 -4.45
N TRP A 255 -17.77 -9.77 -4.14
CA TRP A 255 -16.72 -9.51 -5.14
C TRP A 255 -16.04 -10.81 -5.60
N LEU A 256 -15.71 -11.72 -4.67
CA LEU A 256 -15.13 -13.04 -4.99
C LEU A 256 -16.06 -13.85 -5.89
N GLU A 257 -17.34 -13.93 -5.54
CA GLU A 257 -18.35 -14.63 -6.34
C GLU A 257 -18.45 -14.06 -7.76
N LYS A 258 -18.51 -12.74 -7.88
CA LYS A 258 -18.60 -12.08 -9.19
C LYS A 258 -17.34 -12.31 -10.03
N THR A 259 -16.17 -12.25 -9.41
CA THR A 259 -14.87 -12.25 -10.13
C THR A 259 -14.49 -13.65 -10.59
N PHE A 260 -14.87 -14.67 -9.82
CA PHE A 260 -14.52 -16.07 -10.09
C PHE A 260 -15.75 -16.94 -10.41
N ALA A 261 -16.85 -16.34 -10.87
CA ALA A 261 -18.11 -17.04 -11.16
C ALA A 261 -17.96 -18.23 -12.14
N GLU A 262 -16.97 -18.18 -13.04
CA GLU A 262 -16.68 -19.24 -14.02
C GLU A 262 -15.67 -20.30 -13.52
N GLU A 263 -15.11 -20.10 -12.31
CA GLU A 263 -14.06 -20.93 -11.71
C GLU A 263 -14.46 -21.58 -10.37
N ILE A 264 -15.63 -21.20 -9.80
CA ILE A 264 -16.26 -21.81 -8.59
C ILE A 264 -17.52 -22.61 -9.03
#